data_AF-A0A5S3NZB2-F1
#
_entry.id   AF-A0A5S3NZB2-F1
#
_cell.length_a   1.000
_cell.length_b   1.000
_cell.length_c   1.000
_cell.angle_alpha   90.00
_cell.angle_beta   90.00
_cell.angle_gamma   90.00
#
_symmetry.space_group_name_H-M   'P 1'
#
loop_
_entity.id
_entity.type
_entity.pdbx_description
1 polymer ?
#
loop_
_entity_poly.entity_id
_entity_poly.type
_entity_poly.pdbx_seq_one_letter_code
_entity_poly.pdbx_strand_id
1 'polypeptide(L)'
;MQRHHRFVTYVTPLIAEWIRKQAEERRVSASIVVCDCIFDAWQRATEADLRTPATDPVRQNIFITVALDALLTHHPDSTLRDRTVAAYQRRLERLGIVAPRPMGGDDEA
;
A
#
# COMPACT_ATOMS: atom_id res chain seq x y z
N MET A 1 31.63 4.23 18.30
CA MET A 1 31.89 4.82 16.96
C MET A 1 31.19 3.95 15.92
N GLN A 2 30.17 4.46 15.24
CA GLN A 2 29.59 3.74 14.08
C GLN A 2 30.62 3.74 12.94
N ARG A 3 30.94 2.57 12.40
CA ARG A 3 31.82 2.44 11.23
C ARG A 3 31.00 2.78 9.99
N HIS A 4 31.28 3.94 9.38
CA HIS A 4 30.73 4.26 8.07
C HIS A 4 31.54 3.54 6.98
N HIS A 5 30.84 2.86 6.07
CA HIS A 5 31.45 2.28 4.88
C HIS A 5 31.50 3.31 3.76
N ARG A 6 32.66 3.48 3.13
CA ARG A 6 32.86 4.42 2.03
C ARG A 6 32.75 3.70 0.69
N PHE A 7 31.85 4.17 -0.16
CA PHE A 7 31.74 3.76 -1.56
C PHE A 7 32.12 4.93 -2.46
N VAL A 8 32.78 4.64 -3.58
CA VAL A 8 33.11 5.63 -4.63
C VAL A 8 32.49 5.13 -5.93
N THR A 9 31.74 5.99 -6.61
CA THR A 9 31.07 5.66 -7.86
C THR A 9 31.19 6.82 -8.85
N TYR A 10 30.96 6.53 -10.11
CA TYR A 10 30.90 7.51 -11.19
C TYR A 10 29.44 7.74 -11.58
N VAL A 11 29.08 9.00 -11.80
CA VAL A 11 27.75 9.40 -12.27
C VAL A 11 27.89 10.26 -13.51
N THR A 12 26.84 10.31 -14.33
CA THR A 12 26.83 11.19 -15.51
C THR A 12 26.90 12.67 -15.10
N PRO A 13 27.37 13.58 -15.97
CA PRO A 13 27.45 15.01 -15.66
C PRO A 13 26.11 15.59 -15.20
N LEU A 14 25.00 15.16 -15.82
CA LEU A 14 23.64 15.57 -15.48
C LEU A 14 23.29 15.23 -14.02
N ILE A 15 23.59 14.00 -13.58
CA ILE A 15 23.33 13.57 -12.20
C ILE A 15 24.24 14.33 -11.23
N ALA A 16 25.51 14.54 -11.58
CA ALA A 16 26.44 15.28 -10.74
C ALA A 16 25.97 16.73 -10.51
N GLU A 17 25.48 17.39 -11.55
CA GLU A 17 24.91 18.74 -11.47
C GLU A 17 23.65 18.77 -10.60
N TRP A 18 22.74 17.82 -10.82
CA TRP A 18 21.53 17.70 -10.01
C TRP A 18 21.85 17.49 -8.51
N ILE A 19 22.79 16.61 -8.18
CA ILE A 19 23.22 16.37 -6.79
C ILE A 19 23.75 17.66 -6.15
N ARG A 20 24.61 18.40 -6.88
CA ARG A 20 25.17 19.67 -6.39
C ARG A 20 24.09 20.70 -6.11
N LYS A 21 23.14 20.86 -7.04
CA LYS A 21 22.02 21.78 -6.89
C LYS A 21 21.15 21.42 -5.68
N GLN A 22 20.82 20.13 -5.49
CA GLN A 22 20.07 19.69 -4.32
C GLN A 22 20.82 19.91 -3.00
N ALA A 23 22.13 19.69 -2.98
CA ALA A 23 22.96 19.91 -1.81
C ALA A 23 22.98 21.40 -1.42
N GLU A 24 23.09 22.29 -2.41
CA GLU A 24 23.06 23.74 -2.21
C GLU A 24 21.69 24.23 -1.70
N GLU A 25 20.60 23.82 -2.35
CA GLU A 25 19.22 24.18 -1.98
C GLU A 25 18.90 23.77 -0.53
N ARG A 26 19.35 22.57 -0.12
CA ARG A 26 19.12 22.02 1.22
C ARG A 26 20.19 22.44 2.25
N ARG A 27 21.25 23.14 1.83
CA ARG A 27 22.42 23.50 2.64
C ARG A 27 23.07 22.30 3.35
N VAL A 28 23.21 21.19 2.64
CA VAL A 28 23.85 19.95 3.13
C VAL A 28 24.99 19.53 2.20
N SER A 29 25.76 18.52 2.59
CA SER A 29 26.78 17.96 1.69
C SER A 29 26.16 17.10 0.59
N ALA A 30 26.84 17.01 -0.56
CA ALA A 30 26.47 16.08 -1.63
C ALA A 30 26.39 14.62 -1.17
N SER A 31 27.20 14.24 -0.17
CA SER A 31 27.17 12.88 0.39
C SER A 31 25.86 12.58 1.13
N ILE A 32 25.23 13.57 1.75
CA ILE A 32 23.91 13.39 2.40
C ILE A 32 22.86 13.17 1.31
N VAL A 33 22.84 14.00 0.26
CA VAL A 33 21.90 13.84 -0.86
C VAL A 33 22.03 12.45 -1.51
N VAL A 34 23.27 11.99 -1.74
CA VAL A 34 23.52 10.65 -2.29
C VAL A 34 23.05 9.56 -1.30
N CYS A 35 23.30 9.73 -0.01
CA CYS A 35 22.87 8.76 1.01
C CYS A 35 21.34 8.65 1.05
N ASP A 36 20.62 9.77 1.02
CA ASP A 36 19.15 9.80 1.01
C ASP A 36 18.61 9.08 -0.22
N CYS A 37 19.16 9.38 -1.41
CA CYS A 37 18.77 8.70 -2.65
C CYS A 37 19.00 7.18 -2.59
N ILE A 38 20.13 6.74 -2.01
CA ILE A 38 20.44 5.32 -1.83
C ILE A 38 19.47 4.70 -0.82
N PHE A 39 19.18 5.38 0.29
CA PHE A 39 18.25 4.92 1.30
C PHE A 39 16.84 4.75 0.72
N ASP A 40 16.33 5.73 -0.02
CA ASP A 40 15.02 5.67 -0.66
C ASP A 40 14.93 4.57 -1.72
N ALA A 41 16.02 4.33 -2.45
CA ALA A 41 16.09 3.22 -3.41
C ALA A 41 16.11 1.85 -2.69
N TRP A 42 16.91 1.73 -1.63
CA TRP A 42 16.97 0.52 -0.81
C TRP A 42 15.63 0.24 -0.14
N GLN A 43 14.98 1.25 0.44
CA GLN A 43 13.68 1.12 1.07
C GLN A 43 12.64 0.61 0.08
N ARG A 44 12.53 1.21 -1.12
CA ARG A 44 11.59 0.73 -2.14
C ARG A 44 11.86 -0.70 -2.60
N ALA A 45 13.12 -1.07 -2.77
CA ALA A 45 13.50 -2.42 -3.16
C ALA A 45 13.21 -3.44 -2.04
N THR A 46 13.41 -3.06 -0.79
CA THR A 46 13.33 -3.95 0.36
C THR A 46 11.92 -4.00 0.96
N GLU A 47 11.11 -2.95 0.84
CA GLU A 47 9.72 -2.93 1.29
C GLU A 47 8.85 -3.90 0.49
N ALA A 48 9.17 -4.13 -0.79
CA ALA A 48 8.56 -5.17 -1.60
C ALA A 48 8.91 -6.60 -1.09
N ASP A 49 10.12 -6.79 -0.59
CA ASP A 49 10.65 -8.07 -0.10
C ASP A 49 10.28 -8.35 1.39
N LEU A 50 10.12 -7.29 2.19
CA LEU A 50 9.75 -7.33 3.60
C LEU A 50 8.24 -7.49 3.83
N ARG A 51 7.42 -7.41 2.78
CA ARG A 51 6.04 -7.91 2.81
C ARG A 51 6.09 -9.42 2.95
N THR A 52 6.27 -9.88 4.19
CA THR A 52 6.05 -11.28 4.56
C THR A 52 4.68 -11.73 4.02
N PRO A 53 4.50 -13.00 3.62
CA PRO A 53 3.20 -13.52 3.18
C PRO A 53 2.06 -13.21 4.17
N ALA A 54 2.39 -13.06 5.45
CA ALA A 54 1.49 -12.71 6.53
C ALA A 54 1.09 -11.21 6.55
N THR A 55 1.80 -10.31 5.86
CA THR A 55 1.49 -8.87 5.75
C THR A 55 1.13 -8.43 4.33
N ASP A 56 1.05 -9.37 3.38
CA ASP A 56 0.47 -9.12 2.05
C ASP A 56 -1.04 -8.81 2.22
N PRO A 57 -1.47 -7.55 1.99
CA PRO A 57 -2.86 -7.16 2.17
C PRO A 57 -3.81 -7.95 1.26
N VAL A 58 -3.33 -8.43 0.11
CA VAL A 58 -4.11 -9.23 -0.82
C VAL A 58 -4.38 -10.61 -0.22
N ARG A 59 -3.34 -11.29 0.30
CA ARG A 59 -3.50 -12.61 0.95
C ARG A 59 -4.34 -12.52 2.22
N GLN A 60 -4.15 -11.48 3.04
CA GLN A 60 -4.99 -11.25 4.22
C GLN A 60 -6.45 -11.06 3.85
N ASN A 61 -6.75 -10.24 2.83
CA ASN A 61 -8.12 -10.04 2.35
C ASN A 61 -8.74 -11.33 1.80
N ILE A 62 -7.98 -12.14 1.06
CA ILE A 62 -8.43 -13.45 0.57
C ILE A 62 -8.76 -14.36 1.75
N PHE A 63 -7.86 -14.47 2.74
CA PHE A 63 -8.09 -15.30 3.92
C PHE A 63 -9.34 -14.86 4.70
N ILE A 64 -9.50 -13.56 4.96
CA ILE A 64 -10.67 -13.00 5.66
C ILE A 64 -11.96 -13.33 4.91
N THR A 65 -11.96 -13.18 3.57
CA THR A 65 -13.14 -13.46 2.74
C THR A 65 -13.52 -14.93 2.80
N VAL A 66 -12.54 -15.84 2.67
CA VAL A 66 -12.76 -17.29 2.74
C VAL A 66 -13.24 -17.72 4.13
N ALA A 67 -12.62 -17.20 5.19
CA ALA A 67 -13.01 -17.50 6.56
C ALA A 67 -14.42 -17.02 6.87
N LEU A 68 -14.77 -15.80 6.44
CA LEU A 68 -16.12 -15.25 6.61
C LEU A 68 -17.17 -16.09 5.86
N ASP A 69 -16.87 -16.52 4.64
CA ASP A 69 -17.79 -17.35 3.85
C ASP A 69 -18.02 -18.73 4.49
N ALA A 70 -16.97 -19.36 5.02
CA ALA A 70 -17.08 -20.61 5.76
C ALA A 70 -17.92 -20.46 7.03
N LEU A 71 -17.72 -19.37 7.79
CA LEU A 71 -18.50 -19.08 8.99
C LEU A 71 -19.97 -18.81 8.69
N LEU A 72 -20.28 -18.07 7.63
CA LEU A 72 -21.65 -17.73 7.24
C LEU A 72 -22.39 -18.92 6.61
N THR A 73 -21.70 -19.78 5.86
CA THR A 73 -22.30 -20.96 5.20
C THR A 73 -22.77 -22.01 6.21
N HIS A 74 -22.07 -22.17 7.32
CA HIS A 74 -22.44 -23.11 8.38
C HIS A 74 -23.30 -22.48 9.49
N HIS A 75 -23.74 -21.23 9.30
CA HIS A 75 -24.54 -20.53 10.30
C HIS A 75 -26.02 -21.00 10.25
N PRO A 76 -26.68 -21.22 11.40
CA PRO A 76 -28.08 -21.68 11.43
C PRO A 76 -29.08 -20.66 10.87
N ASP A 77 -28.72 -19.37 10.88
CA ASP A 77 -29.50 -18.30 10.25
C ASP A 77 -29.04 -18.08 8.79
N SER A 78 -29.85 -18.55 7.84
CA SER A 78 -29.59 -18.46 6.40
C SER A 78 -29.60 -17.01 5.86
N THR A 79 -30.22 -16.07 6.58
CA THR A 79 -30.30 -14.65 6.17
C THR A 79 -29.08 -13.84 6.61
N LEU A 80 -28.21 -14.41 7.44
CA LEU A 80 -27.04 -13.72 7.98
C LEU A 80 -26.04 -13.31 6.89
N ARG A 81 -25.90 -14.13 5.84
CA ARG A 81 -25.02 -13.85 4.71
C ARG A 81 -25.43 -12.57 4.00
N ASP A 82 -26.69 -12.45 3.62
CA ASP A 82 -27.21 -11.28 2.89
C ASP A 82 -27.14 -10.00 3.72
N ARG A 83 -27.47 -10.08 5.02
CA ARG A 83 -27.34 -8.93 5.93
C ARG A 83 -25.89 -8.47 6.08
N THR A 84 -24.93 -9.41 6.09
CA THR A 84 -23.50 -9.09 6.18
C THR A 84 -23.02 -8.37 4.91
N VAL A 85 -23.43 -8.84 3.73
CA VAL A 85 -23.14 -8.17 2.45
C VAL A 85 -23.76 -6.77 2.40
N ALA A 86 -25.02 -6.63 2.80
CA ALA A 86 -25.70 -5.33 2.85
C ALA A 86 -25.06 -4.35 3.85
N ALA A 87 -24.55 -4.84 4.98
CA ALA A 87 -23.81 -4.02 5.95
C ALA A 87 -22.44 -3.60 5.41
N TYR A 88 -21.75 -4.50 4.70
CA TYR A 88 -20.48 -4.20 4.03
C TYR A 88 -20.64 -3.11 2.97
N GLN A 89 -21.65 -3.23 2.09
CA GLN A 89 -21.95 -2.21 1.07
C GLN A 89 -22.23 -0.84 1.68
N ARG A 90 -23.11 -0.77 2.69
CA ARG A 90 -23.40 0.49 3.42
C ARG A 90 -22.15 1.11 4.03
N ARG A 91 -21.18 0.30 4.46
CA ARG A 91 -19.92 0.79 5.03
C ARG A 91 -18.96 1.31 3.95
N LEU A 92 -18.92 0.68 2.78
CA LEU A 92 -18.16 1.18 1.63
C LEU A 92 -18.70 2.53 1.13
N GLU A 93 -20.02 2.69 1.06
CA GLU A 93 -20.67 3.95 0.69
C GLU A 93 -20.35 5.06 1.69
N ARG A 94 -20.42 4.78 3.00
CA ARG A 94 -20.06 5.75 4.06
C ARG A 94 -18.60 6.18 4.02
N LEU A 95 -17.70 5.30 3.58
CA LEU A 95 -16.28 5.58 3.47
C LEU A 95 -15.91 6.22 2.12
N GLY A 96 -16.87 6.40 1.20
CA GLY A 96 -16.62 6.97 -0.14
C GLY A 96 -15.78 6.07 -1.05
N ILE A 97 -15.67 4.77 -0.73
CA ILE A 97 -14.85 3.80 -1.47
C ILE A 97 -15.60 3.29 -2.71
N VAL A 98 -16.93 3.33 -2.68
CA VAL A 98 -17.81 2.95 -3.80
C VAL A 98 -18.85 4.05 -4.00
N ALA A 99 -19.13 4.41 -5.25
CA ALA A 99 -20.23 5.32 -5.58
C ALA A 99 -21.57 4.71 -5.10
N PRO A 100 -22.48 5.50 -4.49
CA PRO A 100 -23.78 4.99 -4.06
C PRO A 100 -24.47 4.26 -5.22
N ARG A 101 -25.00 3.06 -4.98
CA ARG A 101 -25.80 2.38 -6.02
C ARG A 101 -26.96 3.29 -6.42
N PRO A 102 -27.21 3.53 -7.73
CA PRO A 102 -28.42 4.20 -8.14
C PRO A 102 -29.62 3.37 -7.66
N MET A 103 -30.49 3.96 -6.85
CA MET A 103 -31.84 3.44 -6.62
C MET A 103 -32.59 3.51 -7.95
N GLY A 104 -33.04 2.36 -8.47
CA GLY A 104 -33.94 2.27 -9.63
C GLY A 104 -33.65 1.04 -10.49
N GLY A 105 -34.55 0.08 -10.69
CA GLY A 105 -35.95 0.03 -10.29
C GLY A 105 -36.45 -1.40 -10.18
N ASP A 106 -37.34 -1.60 -9.20
CA ASP A 106 -38.44 -2.54 -9.33
C ASP A 106 -39.33 -1.97 -10.45
N ASP A 107 -39.33 -2.60 -11.61
CA ASP A 107 -40.50 -2.59 -12.48
C ASP A 107 -40.64 -3.98 -13.09
N GLU A 108 -41.60 -4.68 -12.48
CA GLU A 108 -42.26 -5.88 -12.97
C GLU A 108 -42.90 -5.55 -14.33
N ALA A 109 -42.52 -6.28 -15.39
CA ALA A 109 -43.27 -6.37 -16.64
C ALA A 109 -42.97 -7.70 -17.36
#